data_AF-A0A8U0M7K0-F1
#
_entry.id   AF-A0A8U0M7K0-F1
#
_cell.length_a   1.000
_cell.length_b   1.000
_cell.length_c   1.000
_cell.angle_alpha   90.00
_cell.angle_beta   90.00
_cell.angle_gamma   90.00
#
_symmetry.space_group_name_H-M   'P 1'
#
loop_
_entity.id
_entity.type
_entity.pdbx_description
1 polymer ?
#
loop_
_entity_poly.entity_id
_entity_poly.type
_entity_poly.pdbx_seq_one_letter_code
_entity_poly.pdbx_strand_id
1 'polypeptide(L)'
;MNVKETRGEILDQLNKLLTRSHDAEEGYKEAADKTKDGELKNLFLQQSRQRGEFAMELDREVRALGAEPDNSTSVAADLHRAWISIKSAFASDDDKATVEECKRGDQEALENYNSVLQETDLVASTRELLLRQKQSIESAHAAMSRLALVV
;
A
#
# COMPACT_ATOMS: atom_id res chain seq x y z
N MET A 1 -27.28 5.25 -10.61
CA MET A 1 -26.67 4.29 -9.67
C MET A 1 -27.64 3.93 -8.57
N ASN A 2 -27.73 2.66 -8.23
CA ASN A 2 -28.45 2.15 -7.06
C ASN A 2 -27.47 1.95 -5.90
N VAL A 3 -27.91 2.09 -4.65
CA VAL A 3 -27.10 1.92 -3.41
C VAL A 3 -26.32 0.60 -3.35
N LYS A 4 -26.83 -0.48 -3.99
CA LYS A 4 -26.11 -1.76 -4.09
C LYS A 4 -24.92 -1.73 -5.06
N GLU A 5 -25.01 -0.92 -6.11
CA GLU A 5 -23.99 -0.77 -7.15
C GLU A 5 -22.80 0.02 -6.59
N THR A 6 -23.06 1.17 -5.94
CA THR A 6 -22.04 1.99 -5.26
C THR A 6 -21.30 1.22 -4.17
N ARG A 7 -21.99 0.35 -3.43
CA ARG A 7 -21.35 -0.48 -2.38
C ARG A 7 -20.36 -1.48 -2.97
N GLY A 8 -20.69 -2.11 -4.10
CA GLY A 8 -19.79 -3.02 -4.79
C GLY A 8 -18.52 -2.31 -5.25
N GLU A 9 -18.66 -1.11 -5.80
CA GLU A 9 -17.52 -0.30 -6.26
C GLU A 9 -16.59 0.12 -5.10
N ILE A 10 -17.15 0.50 -3.95
CA ILE A 10 -16.37 0.80 -2.73
C ILE A 10 -15.60 -0.46 -2.27
N LEU A 11 -16.24 -1.62 -2.26
CA LEU A 11 -15.59 -2.88 -1.89
C LEU A 11 -14.45 -3.23 -2.85
N ASP A 12 -14.65 -3.07 -4.15
CA ASP A 12 -13.61 -3.29 -5.16
C ASP A 12 -12.43 -2.33 -4.97
N GLN A 13 -12.70 -1.07 -4.65
CA GLN A 13 -11.69 -0.08 -4.35
C GLN A 13 -10.92 -0.39 -3.06
N LEU A 14 -11.59 -0.82 -2.00
CA LEU A 14 -10.93 -1.24 -0.75
C LEU A 14 -10.09 -2.51 -0.95
N ASN A 15 -10.56 -3.48 -1.73
CA ASN A 15 -9.77 -4.66 -2.10
C ASN A 15 -8.53 -4.27 -2.92
N LYS A 16 -8.62 -3.28 -3.81
CA LYS A 16 -7.44 -2.73 -4.49
C LYS A 16 -6.44 -2.14 -3.50
N LEU A 17 -6.88 -1.35 -2.52
CA LEU A 17 -6.00 -0.81 -1.48
C LEU A 17 -5.38 -1.91 -0.61
N LEU A 18 -6.14 -2.98 -0.33
CA LEU A 18 -5.65 -4.15 0.39
C LEU A 18 -4.51 -4.83 -0.37
N THR A 19 -4.70 -5.12 -1.67
CA THR A 19 -3.64 -5.67 -2.53
C THR A 19 -2.42 -4.75 -2.55
N ARG A 20 -2.61 -3.43 -2.74
CA ARG A 20 -1.51 -2.46 -2.71
C ARG A 20 -0.77 -2.41 -1.39
N SER A 21 -1.45 -2.66 -0.28
CA SER A 21 -0.82 -2.69 1.04
C SER A 21 0.08 -3.92 1.20
N HIS A 22 -0.37 -5.09 0.75
CA HIS A 22 0.48 -6.29 0.73
C HIS A 22 1.65 -6.18 -0.26
N ASP A 23 1.41 -5.60 -1.44
CA ASP A 23 2.47 -5.30 -2.41
C ASP A 23 3.54 -4.41 -1.77
N ALA A 24 3.13 -3.33 -1.10
CA ALA A 24 4.06 -2.43 -0.44
C ALA A 24 4.78 -3.09 0.74
N GLU A 25 4.11 -3.94 1.53
CA GLU A 25 4.72 -4.71 2.62
C GLU A 25 5.93 -5.52 2.12
N GLU A 26 5.72 -6.30 1.06
CA GLU A 26 6.76 -7.15 0.48
C GLU A 26 7.79 -6.33 -0.32
N GLY A 27 7.38 -5.25 -0.99
CA GLY A 27 8.28 -4.33 -1.68
C GLY A 27 9.26 -3.62 -0.75
N TYR A 28 8.78 -3.14 0.41
CA TYR A 28 9.65 -2.54 1.42
C TYR A 28 10.60 -3.56 2.06
N LYS A 29 10.18 -4.83 2.18
CA LYS A 29 11.04 -5.90 2.67
C LYS A 29 12.17 -6.21 1.69
N GLU A 30 11.85 -6.32 0.40
CA GLU A 30 12.86 -6.46 -0.66
C GLU A 30 13.81 -5.25 -0.68
N ALA A 31 13.28 -4.03 -0.57
CA ALA A 31 14.09 -2.81 -0.49
C ALA A 31 15.06 -2.86 0.70
N ALA A 32 14.61 -3.30 1.87
CA ALA A 32 15.46 -3.46 3.05
C ALA A 32 16.58 -4.50 2.85
N ASP A 33 16.34 -5.56 2.07
CA ASP A 33 17.34 -6.58 1.76
C ASP A 33 18.38 -6.10 0.75
N LYS A 34 17.97 -5.22 -0.18
CA LYS A 34 18.81 -4.63 -1.23
C LYS A 34 19.64 -3.43 -0.77
N THR A 35 19.22 -2.79 0.31
CA THR A 35 19.83 -1.57 0.82
C THR A 35 21.02 -1.85 1.74
N LYS A 36 22.12 -1.13 1.54
CA LYS A 36 23.32 -1.21 2.38
C LYS A 36 23.30 -0.20 3.52
N ASP A 37 22.74 0.98 3.29
CA ASP A 37 22.58 2.00 4.33
C ASP A 37 21.70 1.51 5.49
N GLY A 38 22.22 1.60 6.71
CA GLY A 38 21.56 1.08 7.90
C GLY A 38 20.31 1.85 8.31
N GLU A 39 20.28 3.17 8.07
CA GLU A 39 19.11 4.00 8.41
C GLU A 39 17.96 3.75 7.42
N LEU A 40 18.26 3.70 6.11
CA LEU A 40 17.29 3.35 5.08
C LEU A 40 16.76 1.93 5.28
N LYS A 41 17.62 0.95 5.58
CA LYS A 41 17.19 -0.42 5.88
C LYS A 41 16.20 -0.46 7.05
N ASN A 42 16.48 0.27 8.13
CA ASN A 42 15.57 0.35 9.28
C ASN A 42 14.24 1.02 8.93
N LEU A 43 14.28 2.11 8.15
CA LEU A 43 13.09 2.78 7.64
C LEU A 43 12.24 1.82 6.80
N PHE A 44 12.83 1.13 5.83
CA PHE A 44 12.10 0.18 4.98
C PHE A 44 11.48 -0.97 5.77
N LEU A 45 12.18 -1.54 6.76
CA LEU A 45 11.59 -2.55 7.64
C LEU A 45 10.42 -2.01 8.49
N GLN A 46 10.50 -0.76 8.94
CA GLN A 46 9.38 -0.10 9.61
C GLN A 46 8.18 0.08 8.67
N GLN A 47 8.44 0.53 7.44
CA GLN A 47 7.40 0.72 6.44
C GLN A 47 6.75 -0.60 6.03
N SER A 48 7.53 -1.67 5.85
CA SER A 48 7.01 -3.02 5.58
C SER A 48 5.98 -3.44 6.63
N ARG A 49 6.34 -3.36 7.93
CA ARG A 49 5.42 -3.69 9.03
C ARG A 49 4.15 -2.84 9.03
N GLN A 50 4.28 -1.54 8.83
CA GLN A 50 3.14 -0.63 8.78
C GLN A 50 2.19 -0.96 7.62
N ARG A 51 2.71 -1.34 6.45
CA ARG A 51 1.87 -1.73 5.30
C ARG A 51 1.14 -3.04 5.55
N GLY A 52 1.75 -4.00 6.26
CA GLY A 52 1.07 -5.19 6.75
C GLY A 52 -0.07 -4.87 7.74
N GLU A 53 0.14 -3.92 8.65
CA GLU A 53 -0.92 -3.42 9.55
C GLU A 53 -2.07 -2.79 8.76
N PHE A 54 -1.78 -2.01 7.71
CA PHE A 54 -2.82 -1.41 6.86
C PHE A 54 -3.64 -2.46 6.13
N ALA A 55 -2.99 -3.50 5.60
CA ALA A 55 -3.67 -4.63 4.98
C ALA A 55 -4.64 -5.30 5.98
N MET A 56 -4.21 -5.53 7.21
CA MET A 56 -5.08 -6.10 8.25
C MET A 56 -6.28 -5.21 8.59
N GLU A 57 -6.10 -3.88 8.65
CA GLU A 57 -7.19 -2.94 8.89
C GLU A 57 -8.17 -2.89 7.72
N LEU A 58 -7.68 -2.90 6.48
CA LEU A 58 -8.49 -2.90 5.26
C LEU A 58 -9.28 -4.20 5.10
N ASP A 59 -8.67 -5.37 5.37
CA ASP A 59 -9.38 -6.66 5.38
C ASP A 59 -10.53 -6.66 6.39
N ARG A 60 -10.32 -6.12 7.60
CA ARG A 60 -11.39 -5.97 8.60
C ARG A 60 -12.50 -5.05 8.12
N GLU A 61 -12.15 -3.95 7.46
CA GLU A 61 -13.14 -2.98 6.95
C GLU A 61 -13.98 -3.59 5.82
N VAL A 62 -13.35 -4.30 4.87
CA VAL A 62 -14.04 -5.06 3.81
C VAL A 62 -15.03 -6.07 4.40
N ARG A 63 -14.60 -6.83 5.41
CA ARG A 63 -15.47 -7.77 6.16
C ARG A 63 -16.64 -7.05 6.84
N ALA A 64 -16.37 -5.91 7.48
CA ALA A 64 -17.37 -5.15 8.22
C ALA A 64 -18.45 -4.55 7.31
N LEU A 65 -18.11 -4.20 6.06
CA LEU A 65 -19.06 -3.68 5.07
C LEU A 65 -19.97 -4.77 4.47
N GLY A 66 -19.91 -6.00 4.99
CA GLY A 66 -20.84 -7.08 4.68
C GLY A 66 -20.51 -7.85 3.40
N ALA A 67 -19.29 -7.69 2.89
CA ALA A 67 -18.70 -8.66 1.99
C ALA A 67 -18.01 -9.73 2.84
N GLU A 68 -18.16 -11.01 2.50
CA GLU A 68 -17.00 -11.88 2.75
C GLU A 68 -15.84 -11.26 1.99
N PRO A 69 -14.62 -11.16 2.57
CA PRO A 69 -13.48 -10.70 1.80
C PRO A 69 -13.46 -11.57 0.56
N ASP A 70 -13.19 -10.96 -0.59
CA ASP A 70 -13.04 -11.72 -1.81
C ASP A 70 -11.74 -12.54 -1.65
N ASN A 71 -11.84 -13.63 -0.89
CA ASN A 71 -10.92 -14.76 -0.87
C ASN A 71 -11.03 -15.50 -2.21
N SER A 72 -11.52 -14.84 -3.26
CA SER A 72 -11.47 -15.36 -4.60
C SER A 72 -10.01 -15.63 -4.91
N THR A 73 -9.81 -16.71 -5.64
CA THR A 73 -8.54 -17.04 -6.27
C THR A 73 -7.96 -15.86 -7.05
N SER A 74 -8.77 -14.84 -7.42
CA SER A 74 -8.33 -13.63 -8.11
C SER A 74 -7.45 -12.73 -7.25
N VAL A 75 -7.86 -12.35 -6.03
CA VAL A 75 -7.07 -11.46 -5.16
C VAL A 75 -5.73 -12.09 -4.81
N ALA A 76 -5.73 -13.38 -4.48
CA ALA A 76 -4.51 -14.13 -4.22
C ALA A 76 -3.59 -14.23 -5.46
N ALA A 77 -4.18 -14.39 -6.65
CA ALA A 77 -3.42 -14.43 -7.90
C ALA A 77 -2.87 -13.05 -8.30
N ASP A 78 -3.60 -11.97 -8.04
CA ASP A 78 -3.15 -10.59 -8.23
C ASP A 78 -1.96 -10.29 -7.32
N LEU A 79 -2.04 -10.67 -6.04
CA LEU A 79 -0.94 -10.54 -5.11
C LEU A 79 0.30 -11.33 -5.55
N HIS A 80 0.13 -12.57 -6.01
CA HIS A 80 1.25 -13.37 -6.52
C HIS A 80 1.95 -12.71 -7.72
N ARG A 81 1.19 -12.16 -8.67
CA ARG A 81 1.73 -11.44 -9.82
C ARG A 81 2.44 -10.16 -9.40
N ALA A 82 1.86 -9.41 -8.49
CA ALA A 82 2.44 -8.17 -8.00
C ALA A 82 3.76 -8.41 -7.25
N TRP A 83 3.85 -9.46 -6.42
CA TRP A 83 5.09 -9.88 -5.79
C TRP A 83 6.22 -10.19 -6.80
N ILE A 84 5.90 -10.88 -7.90
CA ILE A 84 6.88 -11.12 -8.98
C ILE A 84 7.33 -9.79 -9.61
N SER A 85 6.39 -8.87 -9.84
CA SER A 85 6.68 -7.54 -10.39
C SER A 85 7.61 -6.75 -9.46
N ILE A 86 7.37 -6.78 -8.16
CA ILE A 86 8.20 -6.13 -7.13
C ILE A 86 9.63 -6.64 -7.23
N LYS A 87 9.85 -7.96 -7.23
CA LYS A 87 11.21 -8.52 -7.36
C LYS A 87 11.93 -8.05 -8.61
N SER A 88 11.20 -7.93 -9.71
CA SER A 88 11.78 -7.47 -10.97
C SER A 88 12.17 -5.99 -10.94
N ALA A 89 11.45 -5.17 -10.17
CA ALA A 89 11.74 -3.75 -10.02
C ALA A 89 13.02 -3.50 -9.21
N PHE A 90 13.33 -4.36 -8.24
CA PHE A 90 14.53 -4.28 -7.40
C PHE A 90 15.73 -5.09 -7.94
N ALA A 91 15.90 -5.13 -9.27
CA ALA A 91 16.96 -5.92 -9.92
C ALA A 91 18.39 -5.39 -9.66
N SER A 92 18.56 -4.15 -9.20
CA SER A 92 19.87 -3.54 -8.87
C SER A 92 20.08 -3.38 -7.37
N ASP A 93 21.29 -3.65 -6.87
CA ASP A 93 21.68 -3.43 -5.47
C ASP A 93 22.17 -1.98 -5.21
N ASP A 94 21.44 -0.99 -5.78
CA ASP A 94 21.73 0.44 -5.65
C ASP A 94 20.71 1.10 -4.72
N ASP A 95 21.20 1.73 -3.64
CA ASP A 95 20.36 2.32 -2.60
C ASP A 95 19.51 3.48 -3.15
N LYS A 96 20.03 4.27 -4.11
CA LYS A 96 19.27 5.38 -4.72
C LYS A 96 18.16 4.87 -5.61
N ALA A 97 18.44 3.90 -6.47
CA ALA A 97 17.42 3.25 -7.29
C ALA A 97 16.33 2.61 -6.42
N THR A 98 16.72 1.97 -5.32
CA THR A 98 15.80 1.35 -4.35
C THR A 98 14.88 2.39 -3.70
N VAL A 99 15.43 3.53 -3.27
CA VAL A 99 14.65 4.63 -2.70
C VAL A 99 13.69 5.24 -3.73
N GLU A 100 14.13 5.48 -4.95
CA GLU A 100 13.26 6.03 -6.00
C GLU A 100 12.10 5.09 -6.35
N GLU A 101 12.36 3.78 -6.36
CA GLU A 101 11.32 2.78 -6.60
C GLU A 101 10.30 2.74 -5.46
N CYS A 102 10.74 2.81 -4.20
CA CYS A 102 9.83 2.92 -3.05
C CYS A 102 8.99 4.20 -3.09
N LYS A 103 9.61 5.33 -3.46
CA LYS A 103 8.90 6.61 -3.62
C LYS A 103 7.85 6.55 -4.72
N ARG A 104 8.18 5.94 -5.87
CA ARG A 104 7.22 5.70 -6.96
C ARG A 104 6.03 4.87 -6.48
N GLY A 105 6.28 3.78 -5.76
CA GLY A 105 5.23 2.94 -5.18
C GLY A 105 4.34 3.69 -4.18
N ASP A 106 4.93 4.49 -3.29
CA ASP A 106 4.18 5.33 -2.35
C ASP A 106 3.33 6.39 -3.07
N GLN A 107 3.84 7.02 -4.13
CA GLN A 107 3.09 7.98 -4.94
C GLN A 107 1.86 7.32 -5.60
N GLU A 108 2.04 6.13 -6.20
CA GLU A 108 0.93 5.36 -6.76
C GLU A 108 -0.09 4.96 -5.68
N ALA A 109 0.37 4.57 -4.48
CA ALA A 109 -0.52 4.29 -3.37
C ALA A 109 -1.35 5.55 -3.01
N LEU A 110 -0.73 6.71 -2.85
CA LEU A 110 -1.42 7.97 -2.54
C LEU A 110 -2.49 8.32 -3.57
N GLU A 111 -2.23 8.10 -4.86
CA GLU A 111 -3.22 8.29 -5.93
C GLU A 111 -4.42 7.36 -5.76
N ASN A 112 -4.19 6.08 -5.45
CA ASN A 112 -5.26 5.13 -5.16
C ASN A 112 -6.08 5.57 -3.93
N TYR A 113 -5.44 5.94 -2.82
CA TYR A 113 -6.14 6.45 -1.63
C TYR A 113 -6.97 7.70 -1.95
N ASN A 114 -6.42 8.65 -2.72
CA ASN A 114 -7.15 9.84 -3.14
C ASN A 114 -8.38 9.50 -3.99
N SER A 115 -8.27 8.53 -4.89
CA SER A 115 -9.42 8.08 -5.69
C SER A 115 -10.53 7.54 -4.80
N VAL A 116 -10.23 6.69 -3.82
CA VAL A 116 -11.26 6.12 -2.91
C VAL A 116 -11.85 7.21 -2.01
N LEU A 117 -11.04 8.16 -1.56
CA LEU A 117 -11.50 9.27 -0.72
C LEU A 117 -12.42 10.26 -1.45
N GLN A 118 -12.45 10.26 -2.78
CA GLN A 118 -13.39 11.07 -3.58
C GLN A 118 -14.82 10.51 -3.58
N GLU A 119 -15.00 9.23 -3.23
CA GLU A 119 -16.32 8.62 -3.14
C GLU A 119 -17.18 9.31 -2.08
N THR A 120 -18.39 9.73 -2.44
CA THR A 120 -19.28 10.50 -1.53
C THR A 120 -19.97 9.61 -0.50
N ASP A 121 -20.17 8.33 -0.84
CA ASP A 121 -20.97 7.39 -0.05
C ASP A 121 -20.12 6.55 0.92
N LEU A 122 -18.85 6.94 1.12
CA LEU A 122 -17.95 6.29 2.06
C LEU A 122 -18.43 6.50 3.51
N VAL A 123 -18.53 5.40 4.27
CA VAL A 123 -18.86 5.48 5.70
C VAL A 123 -17.77 6.27 6.43
N ALA A 124 -18.17 7.07 7.43
CA ALA A 124 -17.25 7.96 8.15
C ALA A 124 -16.04 7.21 8.75
N SER A 125 -16.25 6.02 9.34
CA SER A 125 -15.19 5.18 9.88
C SER A 125 -14.18 4.74 8.81
N THR A 126 -14.67 4.31 7.64
CA THR A 126 -13.85 3.96 6.49
C THR A 126 -13.02 5.16 6.04
N ARG A 127 -13.65 6.35 5.93
CA ARG A 127 -12.97 7.58 5.53
C ARG A 127 -11.86 7.95 6.49
N GLU A 128 -12.12 7.89 7.79
CA GLU A 128 -11.12 8.16 8.82
C GLU A 128 -9.95 7.17 8.77
N LEU A 129 -10.23 5.88 8.56
CA LEU A 129 -9.20 4.86 8.36
C LEU A 129 -8.30 5.22 7.18
N LEU A 130 -8.88 5.48 6.00
CA LEU A 130 -8.13 5.79 4.79
C LEU A 130 -7.32 7.09 4.92
N LEU A 131 -7.86 8.11 5.57
CA LEU A 131 -7.13 9.36 5.83
C LEU A 131 -5.90 9.15 6.73
N ARG A 132 -6.02 8.34 7.80
CA ARG A 132 -4.88 8.03 8.68
C ARG A 132 -3.78 7.26 7.95
N GLN A 133 -4.16 6.27 7.16
CA GLN A 133 -3.20 5.48 6.37
C GLN A 133 -2.53 6.35 5.30
N LYS A 134 -3.29 7.16 4.57
CA LYS A 134 -2.77 8.13 3.59
C LYS A 134 -1.75 9.08 4.22
N GLN A 135 -2.07 9.70 5.36
CA GLN A 135 -1.15 10.62 6.06
C GLN A 135 0.16 9.93 6.48
N SER A 136 0.08 8.66 6.86
CA SER A 136 1.26 7.86 7.20
C SER A 136 2.13 7.57 5.97
N ILE A 137 1.51 7.32 4.81
CA ILE A 137 2.23 7.17 3.52
C ILE A 137 2.92 8.48 3.15
N GLU A 138 2.23 9.62 3.24
CA GLU A 138 2.82 10.94 2.95
C GLU A 138 4.05 11.22 3.85
N SER A 139 3.95 10.86 5.13
CA SER A 139 5.05 11.01 6.09
C SER A 139 6.25 10.13 5.74
N ALA A 140 6.00 8.89 5.29
CA ALA A 140 7.04 7.97 4.85
C ALA A 140 7.74 8.45 3.58
N HIS A 141 6.98 8.89 2.58
CA HIS A 141 7.50 9.46 1.34
C HIS A 141 8.41 10.69 1.62
N ALA A 142 7.99 11.56 2.54
CA ALA A 142 8.80 12.69 2.99
C ALA A 142 10.06 12.26 3.74
N ALA A 143 9.99 11.22 4.59
CA ALA A 143 11.15 10.68 5.28
C ALA A 143 12.19 10.07 4.32
N MET A 144 11.74 9.26 3.35
CA MET A 144 12.60 8.71 2.29
C MET A 144 13.27 9.82 1.48
N SER A 145 12.52 10.87 1.11
CA SER A 145 13.06 12.00 0.36
C SER A 145 14.17 12.75 1.12
N ARG A 146 14.09 12.83 2.45
CA ARG A 146 15.15 13.44 3.28
C ARG A 146 16.39 12.55 3.36
N LEU A 147 16.21 11.24 3.57
CA LEU A 147 17.33 10.31 3.67
C LEU A 147 18.03 10.11 2.31
N ALA A 148 17.30 10.17 1.20
CA ALA A 148 17.84 10.10 -0.16
C ALA A 148 18.90 11.18 -0.47
N LEU A 149 18.86 12.33 0.23
CA LEU A 149 19.81 13.42 0.05
C LEU A 149 21.16 13.16 0.72
N VAL A 150 21.23 12.22 1.66
CA VAL A 150 22.43 11.92 2.45
C VAL A 150 23.12 10.61 2.07
N VAL A 151 22.48 9.78 1.23
CA VAL A 151 23.09 8.63 0.53
C VAL A 151 23.66 9.01 -0.83
#